data_AF-A0A2K4DT55-F1
#
_entry.id   AF-A0A2K4DT55-F1
#
_cell.length_a   1.000
_cell.length_b   1.000
_cell.length_c   1.000
_cell.angle_alpha   90.00
_cell.angle_beta   90.00
_cell.angle_gamma   90.00
#
_symmetry.space_group_name_H-M   'P 1'
#
loop_
_entity.id
_entity.type
_entity.pdbx_description
1 polymer ?
#
loop_
_entity_poly.entity_id
_entity_poly.type
_entity_poly.pdbx_seq_one_letter_code
_entity_poly.pdbx_strand_id
1 'polypeptide(L)'
;MSYTLKDEILNKIYDLNDELKVNLIEINSTKQLYINGPSQELLKRAFNISYYQGQKQAIEAVQKMVEETNEESTLINELKVYYTNLSDSQLNLMGVLKHLNNVQFNIEKSLDEYYHYLGQENIITQINHVATDFKS
;
A
#
# COMPACT_ATOMS: atom_id res chain seq x y z
N MET A 1 15.29 23.48 16.11
CA MET A 1 15.77 22.15 15.68
C MET A 1 15.50 22.07 14.19
N SER A 2 16.45 21.58 13.38
CA SER A 2 16.19 21.28 11.98
C SER A 2 15.48 19.94 11.92
N TYR A 3 14.29 19.87 11.31
CA TYR A 3 13.64 18.59 11.01
C TYR A 3 14.49 17.85 9.97
N THR A 4 14.78 16.57 10.22
CA THR A 4 15.45 15.71 9.25
C THR A 4 14.44 15.10 8.30
N LEU A 5 14.88 14.61 7.14
CA LEU A 5 14.01 13.90 6.22
C LEU A 5 13.32 12.71 6.90
N LYS A 6 14.04 12.04 7.82
CA LYS A 6 13.48 10.94 8.61
C LYS A 6 12.30 11.37 9.47
N ASP A 7 12.41 12.52 10.14
CA ASP A 7 11.36 13.01 11.02
C ASP A 7 10.09 13.32 10.22
N GLU A 8 10.22 13.93 9.04
CA GLU A 8 9.11 14.21 8.13
C GLU A 8 8.44 12.93 7.62
N ILE A 9 9.24 11.94 7.22
CA ILE A 9 8.72 10.64 6.79
C ILE A 9 8.03 9.92 7.95
N LEU A 10 8.59 9.93 9.16
CA LEU A 10 7.98 9.30 10.34
C LEU A 10 6.66 9.95 10.72
N ASN A 11 6.59 11.29 10.71
CA ASN A 11 5.34 12.01 10.94
C ASN A 11 4.28 11.59 9.91
N LYS A 12 4.65 11.54 8.62
CA LYS A 12 3.74 11.09 7.57
C LYS A 12 3.31 9.63 7.76
N ILE A 13 4.19 8.75 8.21
CA ILE A 13 3.87 7.36 8.54
C ILE A 13 2.84 7.29 9.67
N TYR A 14 2.96 8.12 10.71
CA TYR A 14 2.00 8.15 11.80
C TYR A 14 0.62 8.61 11.33
N ASP A 15 0.56 9.68 10.53
CA ASP A 15 -0.71 10.15 9.93
C ASP A 15 -1.38 9.05 9.09
N LEU A 16 -0.59 8.38 8.22
CA LEU A 16 -1.08 7.30 7.36
C LEU A 16 -1.55 6.08 8.17
N ASN A 17 -0.87 5.76 9.26
CA ASN A 17 -1.25 4.66 10.13
C ASN A 17 -2.55 4.96 10.89
N ASP A 18 -2.75 6.21 11.33
CA ASP A 18 -3.99 6.63 11.98
C ASP A 18 -5.17 6.65 11.00
N GLU A 19 -4.97 7.11 9.77
CA GLU A 19 -5.96 7.00 8.70
C GLU A 19 -6.33 5.53 8.42
N LEU A 20 -5.32 4.66 8.29
CA LEU A 20 -5.53 3.22 8.10
C LEU A 20 -6.34 2.61 9.27
N LYS A 21 -6.04 2.97 10.52
CA LYS A 21 -6.81 2.51 11.68
C LYS A 21 -8.27 2.93 11.59
N VAL A 22 -8.55 4.17 11.21
CA VAL A 22 -9.94 4.66 11.02
C VAL A 22 -10.65 3.83 9.96
N ASN A 23 -10.02 3.63 8.80
CA ASN A 23 -10.57 2.81 7.71
C ASN A 23 -10.85 1.35 8.14
N LEU A 24 -9.93 0.76 8.92
CA LEU A 24 -10.09 -0.58 9.48
C LEU A 24 -11.19 -0.68 10.56
N ILE A 25 -11.43 0.39 11.31
CA ILE A 25 -12.56 0.45 12.25
C ILE A 25 -13.88 0.54 11.46
N GLU A 26 -13.95 1.40 10.45
CA GLU A 26 -15.15 1.58 9.62
C GLU A 26 -15.54 0.26 8.93
N ILE A 27 -14.59 -0.40 8.27
CA ILE A 27 -14.85 -1.69 7.62
C ILE A 27 -15.27 -2.76 8.63
N ASN A 28 -14.77 -2.74 9.86
CA ASN A 28 -15.20 -3.69 10.89
C ASN A 28 -16.59 -3.36 11.45
N SER A 29 -16.92 -2.07 11.63
CA SER A 29 -18.22 -1.62 12.14
C SER A 29 -19.37 -2.00 11.20
N THR A 30 -19.10 -2.00 9.89
CA THR A 30 -20.08 -2.34 8.86
C THR A 30 -20.16 -3.84 8.56
N LYS A 31 -19.33 -4.67 9.19
CA LYS A 31 -19.18 -6.11 8.90
C LYS A 31 -20.50 -6.89 8.86
N GLN A 32 -21.43 -6.61 9.77
CA GLN A 32 -22.72 -7.31 9.82
C GLN A 32 -23.66 -6.95 8.65
N LEU A 33 -23.55 -5.73 8.11
CA LEU A 33 -24.31 -5.29 6.94
C LEU A 33 -23.81 -5.99 5.67
N TYR A 34 -22.50 -6.27 5.62
CA TYR A 34 -21.83 -6.91 4.49
C TYR A 34 -22.00 -8.43 4.45
N ILE A 35 -21.88 -9.12 5.60
CA ILE A 35 -21.98 -10.59 5.65
C ILE A 35 -23.34 -11.11 5.17
N ASN A 36 -24.39 -10.30 5.31
CA ASN A 36 -25.74 -10.61 4.84
C ASN A 36 -26.16 -9.74 3.63
N GLY A 37 -25.22 -8.96 3.07
CA GLY A 37 -25.46 -8.02 1.99
C GLY A 37 -25.40 -8.68 0.60
N PRO A 38 -25.79 -7.96 -0.47
CA PRO A 38 -25.66 -8.42 -1.85
C PRO A 38 -24.20 -8.77 -2.20
N SER A 39 -23.99 -9.68 -3.16
CA SER A 39 -22.66 -10.16 -3.56
C SER A 39 -21.67 -9.05 -3.94
N GLN A 40 -22.16 -7.92 -4.47
CA GLN A 40 -21.33 -6.76 -4.81
C GLN A 40 -20.71 -6.07 -3.58
N GLU A 41 -21.47 -5.98 -2.48
CA GLU A 41 -20.99 -5.39 -1.24
C GLU A 41 -19.93 -6.29 -0.58
N LEU A 42 -20.10 -7.62 -0.66
CA LEU A 42 -19.08 -8.58 -0.23
C LEU A 42 -17.77 -8.47 -1.03
N LEU A 43 -17.87 -8.33 -2.35
CA LEU A 43 -16.71 -8.12 -3.23
C LEU A 43 -16.00 -6.80 -2.93
N LYS A 44 -16.76 -5.70 -2.80
CA LYS A 44 -16.22 -4.39 -2.42
C LYS A 44 -15.48 -4.46 -1.08
N ARG A 45 -16.06 -5.16 -0.10
CA ARG A 45 -15.40 -5.40 1.19
C ARG A 45 -14.09 -6.16 1.01
N ALA A 46 -14.08 -7.23 0.21
CA ALA A 46 -12.87 -8.02 -0.03
C ALA A 46 -11.76 -7.15 -0.64
N PHE A 47 -12.07 -6.35 -1.67
CA PHE A 47 -11.12 -5.44 -2.30
C PHE A 47 -10.57 -4.40 -1.33
N ASN A 48 -11.43 -3.81 -0.49
CA ASN A 48 -10.98 -2.87 0.54
C ASN A 48 -10.05 -3.54 1.55
N ILE A 49 -10.32 -4.78 1.95
CA ILE A 49 -9.43 -5.53 2.85
C ILE A 49 -8.05 -5.71 2.23
N SER A 50 -7.97 -6.20 0.99
CA SER A 50 -6.70 -6.39 0.27
C SER A 50 -5.96 -5.06 0.12
N TYR A 51 -6.67 -3.99 -0.22
CA TYR A 51 -6.11 -2.64 -0.32
C TYR A 51 -5.52 -2.15 1.01
N TYR A 52 -6.25 -2.27 2.12
CA TYR A 52 -5.77 -1.85 3.44
C TYR A 52 -4.62 -2.73 3.95
N GLN A 53 -4.58 -4.01 3.60
CA GLN A 53 -3.44 -4.88 3.86
C GLN A 53 -2.19 -4.43 3.08
N GLY A 54 -2.37 -4.01 1.83
CA GLY A 54 -1.33 -3.41 1.02
C GLY A 54 -0.77 -2.13 1.64
N GLN A 55 -1.65 -1.23 2.07
CA GLN A 55 -1.25 -0.01 2.77
C GLN A 55 -0.44 -0.34 4.03
N LYS A 56 -0.94 -1.27 4.86
CA LYS A 56 -0.25 -1.71 6.08
C LYS A 56 1.16 -2.22 5.78
N GLN A 57 1.31 -3.10 4.79
CA GLN A 57 2.60 -3.67 4.42
C GLN A 57 3.59 -2.57 3.98
N ALA A 58 3.15 -1.61 3.17
CA ALA A 58 4.00 -0.50 2.76
C ALA A 58 4.40 0.39 3.93
N ILE A 59 3.46 0.71 4.84
CA ILE A 59 3.74 1.48 6.06
C ILE A 59 4.81 0.79 6.90
N GLU A 60 4.65 -0.51 7.18
CA GLU A 60 5.62 -1.29 7.96
C GLU A 60 6.99 -1.38 7.27
N ALA A 61 7.01 -1.55 5.95
CA ALA A 61 8.26 -1.59 5.18
C ALA A 61 9.01 -0.25 5.21
N VAL A 62 8.31 0.86 4.98
CA VAL A 62 8.90 2.21 5.02
C VAL A 62 9.36 2.55 6.44
N GLN A 63 8.56 2.24 7.46
CA GLN A 63 8.94 2.47 8.85
C GLN A 63 10.26 1.76 9.18
N LYS A 64 10.39 0.50 8.77
CA LYS A 64 11.63 -0.27 8.94
C LYS A 64 12.82 0.38 8.22
N MET A 65 12.65 0.85 6.97
CA MET A 65 13.72 1.57 6.24
C MET A 65 14.18 2.82 7.00
N VAL A 66 13.25 3.60 7.55
CA VAL A 66 13.60 4.82 8.30
C VAL A 66 14.33 4.52 9.60
N GLU A 67 13.92 3.45 10.30
CA GLU A 67 14.54 3.00 11.55
C GLU A 67 15.95 2.43 11.32
N GLU A 68 16.17 1.69 10.24
CA GLU A 68 17.44 0.99 9.97
C GLU A 68 18.48 1.86 9.24
N THR A 69 18.06 2.86 8.48
CA THR A 69 18.98 3.57 7.55
C THR A 69 19.44 4.91 8.10
N ASN A 70 20.71 5.07 8.47
CA ASN A 70 21.20 6.31 9.10
C ASN A 70 21.38 7.50 8.14
N GLU A 71 21.68 7.24 6.87
CA GLU A 71 21.97 8.29 5.88
C GLU A 71 20.75 8.60 5.00
N GLU A 72 20.42 9.88 4.83
CA GLU A 72 19.27 10.31 4.01
C GLU A 72 19.37 9.85 2.56
N SER A 73 20.57 9.89 1.96
CA SER A 73 20.81 9.43 0.59
C SER A 73 20.49 7.96 0.40
N THR A 74 20.84 7.14 1.40
CA THR A 74 20.56 5.69 1.40
C THR A 74 19.06 5.44 1.56
N LEU A 75 18.39 6.17 2.46
CA LEU A 75 16.94 6.06 2.66
C LEU A 75 16.17 6.40 1.38
N ILE A 76 16.55 7.48 0.70
CA ILE A 76 15.94 7.86 -0.58
C ILE A 76 16.14 6.77 -1.64
N ASN A 77 17.30 6.11 -1.66
CA ASN A 77 17.56 5.03 -2.60
C ASN A 77 16.69 3.80 -2.29
N GLU A 78 16.55 3.42 -1.03
CA GLU A 78 15.69 2.30 -0.61
C GLU A 78 14.22 2.53 -0.98
N LEU A 79 13.70 3.75 -0.76
CA LEU A 79 12.34 4.12 -1.16
C LEU A 79 12.13 4.00 -2.67
N LYS A 80 13.11 4.44 -3.47
CA LYS A 80 13.08 4.31 -4.93
C LYS A 80 13.12 2.85 -5.39
N VAL A 81 13.97 2.04 -4.77
CA VAL A 81 14.05 0.60 -5.06
C VAL A 81 12.72 -0.07 -4.73
N TYR A 82 12.12 0.24 -3.58
CA TYR A 82 10.82 -0.29 -3.18
C TYR A 82 9.72 0.08 -4.19
N TYR A 83 9.64 1.36 -4.60
CA TYR A 83 8.70 1.82 -5.62
C TYR A 83 8.88 1.10 -6.97
N THR A 84 10.14 0.88 -7.38
CA THR A 84 10.47 0.22 -8.65
C THR A 84 10.07 -1.25 -8.63
N ASN A 85 10.39 -1.96 -7.55
CA ASN A 85 10.01 -3.37 -7.37
C ASN A 85 8.48 -3.55 -7.35
N LEU A 86 7.76 -2.59 -6.75
CA LEU A 86 6.30 -2.58 -6.75
C LEU A 86 5.75 -2.39 -8.18
N SER A 87 6.29 -1.42 -8.92
CA SER A 87 5.91 -1.15 -10.31
C SER A 87 6.13 -2.38 -11.21
N ASP A 88 7.27 -3.06 -11.06
CA ASP A 88 7.56 -4.30 -11.79
C ASP A 88 6.57 -5.42 -11.44
N SER A 89 6.22 -5.55 -10.15
CA SER A 89 5.24 -6.54 -9.69
C SER A 89 3.85 -6.29 -10.28
N GLN A 90 3.43 -5.02 -10.37
CA GLN A 90 2.16 -4.63 -11.01
C GLN A 90 2.17 -4.90 -12.52
N LEU A 91 3.27 -4.59 -13.22
CA LEU A 91 3.41 -4.88 -14.65
C LEU A 91 3.35 -6.39 -14.94
N ASN A 92 4.00 -7.18 -14.10
CA ASN A 92 3.95 -8.64 -14.18
C ASN A 92 2.52 -9.16 -13.97
N LEU A 93 1.81 -8.66 -12.95
CA LEU A 93 0.42 -9.02 -12.70
C LEU A 93 -0.49 -8.64 -13.88
N MET A 94 -0.31 -7.44 -14.47
CA MET A 94 -1.03 -7.02 -15.66
C MET A 94 -0.73 -7.92 -16.87
N GLY A 95 0.52 -8.35 -17.05
CA GLY A 95 0.89 -9.33 -18.08
C GLY A 95 0.13 -10.63 -17.89
N VAL A 96 0.10 -11.15 -16.66
CA VAL A 96 -0.61 -12.37 -16.28
C VAL A 96 -2.14 -12.24 -16.51
N LEU A 97 -2.74 -11.09 -16.15
CA LEU A 97 -4.16 -10.77 -16.41
C LEU A 97 -4.50 -10.58 -17.89
N LYS A 98 -3.54 -10.27 -18.77
CA LYS A 98 -3.81 -10.19 -20.22
C LYS A 98 -3.98 -11.55 -20.89
N HIS A 99 -3.57 -12.63 -20.22
CA HIS A 99 -3.61 -14.00 -20.74
C HIS A 99 -4.74 -14.87 -20.16
N LEU A 100 -5.81 -14.23 -19.63
CA LEU A 100 -6.97 -14.84 -18.97
C LEU A 100 -7.77 -15.88 -19.81
N ASN A 101 -7.52 -15.99 -21.11
CA ASN A 101 -8.23 -16.93 -21.98
C ASN A 101 -7.90 -18.41 -21.73
N ASN A 102 -6.93 -18.74 -20.86
CA ASN A 102 -6.62 -20.11 -20.49
C ASN A 102 -7.28 -20.48 -19.15
N VAL A 103 -8.12 -21.51 -19.18
CA VAL A 103 -9.23 -21.87 -18.26
C VAL A 103 -8.80 -22.38 -16.86
N GLN A 104 -7.75 -21.82 -16.26
CA GLN A 104 -7.35 -22.16 -14.89
C GLN A 104 -6.80 -20.98 -14.10
N PHE A 105 -7.21 -19.78 -14.49
CA PHE A 105 -6.77 -18.56 -13.84
C PHE A 105 -7.56 -18.32 -12.55
N ASN A 106 -6.84 -18.18 -11.43
CA ASN A 106 -7.42 -17.83 -10.13
C ASN A 106 -7.65 -16.32 -10.10
N ILE A 107 -8.77 -15.88 -10.69
CA ILE A 107 -9.18 -14.48 -10.80
C ILE A 107 -9.24 -13.85 -9.42
N GLU A 108 -9.70 -14.60 -8.42
CA GLU A 108 -9.80 -14.15 -7.03
C GLU A 108 -8.42 -13.73 -6.50
N LYS A 109 -7.40 -14.57 -6.68
CA LYS A 109 -6.03 -14.29 -6.25
C LYS A 109 -5.45 -13.08 -6.98
N SER A 110 -5.65 -12.95 -8.29
CA SER A 110 -5.08 -11.82 -9.02
C SER A 110 -5.78 -10.50 -8.72
N LEU A 111 -7.08 -10.52 -8.41
CA LEU A 111 -7.78 -9.34 -7.91
C LEU A 111 -7.29 -8.94 -6.51
N ASP A 112 -7.09 -9.92 -5.63
CA ASP A 112 -6.49 -9.69 -4.31
C ASP A 112 -5.11 -9.04 -4.42
N GLU A 113 -4.21 -9.62 -5.22
CA GLU A 113 -2.88 -9.07 -5.50
C GLU A 113 -2.94 -7.67 -6.11
N TYR A 114 -3.87 -7.43 -7.03
CA TYR A 114 -4.03 -6.12 -7.67
C TYR A 114 -4.38 -5.03 -6.65
N TYR A 115 -5.41 -5.23 -5.84
CA TYR A 115 -5.81 -4.27 -4.82
C TYR A 115 -4.76 -4.12 -3.73
N HIS A 116 -4.06 -5.20 -3.38
CA HIS A 116 -2.94 -5.17 -2.45
C HIS A 116 -1.79 -4.30 -2.97
N TYR A 117 -1.43 -4.41 -4.25
CA TYR A 117 -0.42 -3.52 -4.84
C TYR A 117 -0.89 -2.07 -4.94
N LEU A 118 -2.15 -1.81 -5.26
CA LEU A 118 -2.71 -0.46 -5.23
C LEU A 118 -2.61 0.18 -3.83
N GLY A 119 -2.82 -0.61 -2.78
CA GLY A 119 -2.66 -0.17 -1.39
C GLY A 119 -1.22 0.22 -1.09
N GLN A 120 -0.25 -0.61 -1.50
CA GLN A 120 1.17 -0.29 -1.35
C GLN A 120 1.57 0.98 -2.13
N GLU A 121 1.09 1.10 -3.37
CA GLU A 121 1.38 2.21 -4.28
C GLU A 121 0.90 3.55 -3.71
N ASN A 122 -0.30 3.56 -3.14
CA ASN A 122 -0.87 4.73 -2.49
C ASN A 122 0.02 5.26 -1.36
N ILE A 123 0.59 4.38 -0.53
CA ILE A 123 1.49 4.77 0.56
C ILE A 123 2.82 5.27 0.03
N ILE A 124 3.49 4.48 -0.81
CA ILE A 124 4.83 4.84 -1.28
C ILE A 124 4.84 6.12 -2.12
N THR A 125 3.77 6.39 -2.87
CA THR A 125 3.63 7.64 -3.62
C THR A 125 3.57 8.84 -2.68
N GLN A 126 2.78 8.76 -1.60
CA GLN A 126 2.70 9.84 -0.61
C GLN A 126 4.03 10.05 0.13
N ILE A 127 4.75 8.98 0.46
CA ILE A 127 6.08 9.08 1.09
C ILE A 127 7.11 9.67 0.13
N ASN A 128 7.08 9.28 -1.15
CA ASN A 128 7.98 9.83 -2.17
C ASN A 128 7.74 11.32 -2.42
N HIS A 129 6.49 11.80 -2.29
CA HIS A 129 6.20 13.23 -2.33
C HIS A 129 6.91 13.98 -1.19
N VAL A 130 6.81 13.50 0.05
CA VAL A 130 7.55 14.07 1.20
C VAL A 130 9.06 14.10 0.94
N ALA A 131 9.62 13.00 0.44
CA ALA A 131 11.05 12.91 0.15
C ALA A 131 11.52 13.79 -1.02
N THR A 132 10.63 14.14 -1.94
CA THR A 132 10.94 15.03 -3.07
C THR A 132 10.81 16.50 -2.65
N ASP A 133 9.78 16.82 -1.88
CA ASP A 133 9.52 18.17 -1.38
C ASP A 133 10.61 18.63 -0.40
N PHE A 134 11.15 17.73 0.43
CA PHE A 134 12.27 18.03 1.34
C PHE A 134 13.57 18.43 0.62
N LYS A 135 13.75 18.03 -0.65
CA LYS A 135 14.94 18.40 -1.44
C LYS A 135 14.85 19.77 -2.10
N SER A 136 13.67 20.40 -2.10
CA SER A 136 13.40 21.69 -2.76
C SER A 136 13.66 22.86 -1.82
#